data_AF-A0AAW2JI23-F1
#
_entry.id   AF-A0AAW2JI23-F1
#
_cell.length_a   1.000
_cell.length_b   1.000
_cell.length_c   1.000
_cell.angle_alpha   90.00
_cell.angle_beta   90.00
_cell.angle_gamma   90.00
#
_symmetry.space_group_name_H-M   'P 1'
#
loop_
_entity.id
_entity.type
_entity.pdbx_description
1 polymer ?
#
loop_
_entity_poly.entity_id
_entity_poly.type
_entity_poly.pdbx_seq_one_letter_code
_entity_poly.pdbx_strand_id
1 'polypeptide(L)'
;MPVEFFQEELLMRIGNRIGRAVKVDETTMAASRGRYARVCVEVDLTKPLVSMITLLGFAQAVEYEGLHQICFDCGKYGQKKISAQTQKENPL
;
A
#
# COMPACT_ATOMS: atom_id res chain seq x y z
N MET A 1 9.45 -12.67 -7.37
CA MET A 1 8.36 -12.42 -8.34
C MET A 1 8.91 -12.70 -9.75
N PRO A 2 8.25 -13.53 -10.58
CA PRO A 2 8.71 -13.81 -11.95
C PRO A 2 8.75 -12.55 -12.84
N VAL A 3 9.65 -12.50 -13.81
CA VAL A 3 9.90 -11.29 -14.65
C VAL A 3 8.70 -10.96 -15.54
N GLU A 4 7.91 -11.97 -15.89
CA GLU A 4 6.70 -11.86 -16.70
C GLU A 4 5.64 -10.98 -16.03
N PHE A 5 5.72 -10.81 -14.71
CA PHE A 5 4.84 -9.93 -13.96
C PHE A 5 5.25 -8.47 -13.97
N PHE A 6 6.42 -8.11 -14.52
CA PHE A 6 6.90 -6.71 -14.59
C PHE A 6 6.35 -5.95 -15.80
N GLN A 7 5.10 -6.26 -16.18
CA GLN A 7 4.32 -5.46 -17.12
C GLN A 7 3.41 -4.54 -16.33
N GLU A 8 3.39 -3.25 -16.67
CA GLU A 8 2.61 -2.24 -15.93
C GLU A 8 1.15 -2.65 -15.76
N GLU A 9 0.49 -3.06 -16.85
CA GLU A 9 -0.90 -3.48 -16.82
C GLU A 9 -1.15 -4.64 -15.84
N LEU A 10 -0.23 -5.61 -15.80
CA LEU A 10 -0.33 -6.76 -14.91
C LEU A 10 -0.10 -6.37 -13.46
N LEU A 11 0.88 -5.51 -13.17
CA LEU A 11 1.11 -4.96 -11.84
C LEU A 11 -0.06 -4.12 -11.35
N MET A 12 -0.70 -3.35 -12.24
CA MET A 12 -1.92 -2.60 -11.92
C MET A 12 -3.08 -3.55 -11.61
N ARG A 13 -3.28 -4.61 -12.40
CA ARG A 13 -4.29 -5.65 -12.12
C ARG A 13 -4.02 -6.36 -10.78
N ILE A 14 -2.76 -6.64 -10.46
CA ILE A 14 -2.37 -7.22 -9.16
C ILE A 14 -2.65 -6.24 -8.02
N GLY A 15 -2.25 -4.98 -8.17
CA GLY A 15 -2.53 -3.91 -7.21
C GLY A 15 -4.02 -3.76 -6.93
N ASN A 16 -4.86 -3.88 -7.96
CA ASN A 16 -6.33 -3.85 -7.86
C ASN A 16 -6.93 -4.97 -7.00
N ARG A 17 -6.19 -6.05 -6.71
CA ARG A 17 -6.61 -7.09 -5.76
C ARG A 17 -6.31 -6.73 -4.30
N ILE A 18 -5.46 -5.73 -4.08
CA ILE A 18 -5.04 -5.25 -2.75
C ILE A 18 -5.85 -3.99 -2.37
N GLY A 19 -6.04 -3.08 -3.33
CA GLY A 19 -6.73 -1.80 -3.18
C GLY A 19 -6.89 -1.14 -4.54
N ARG A 20 -7.33 0.12 -4.66
CA ARG A 20 -7.38 0.78 -5.98
C ARG A 20 -5.96 1.11 -6.43
N ALA A 21 -5.45 0.43 -7.46
CA ALA A 21 -4.12 0.73 -8.01
C ALA A 21 -4.11 2.10 -8.69
N VAL A 22 -3.08 2.90 -8.37
CA VAL A 22 -2.93 4.27 -8.86
C VAL A 22 -1.77 4.35 -9.84
N LYS A 23 -0.61 3.77 -9.49
CA LYS A 23 0.62 3.88 -10.27
C LYS A 23 1.58 2.76 -9.91
N VAL A 24 2.36 2.29 -10.89
CA VAL A 24 3.52 1.43 -10.64
C VAL A 24 4.76 2.30 -10.38
N ASP A 25 5.55 1.93 -9.38
CA ASP A 25 6.78 2.63 -9.03
C ASP A 25 7.77 2.64 -10.22
N GLU A 26 8.41 3.78 -10.47
CA GLU A 26 9.28 3.98 -11.63
C GLU A 26 10.52 3.07 -11.58
N THR A 27 11.04 2.77 -10.38
CA THR A 27 12.16 1.84 -10.21
C THR A 27 11.72 0.42 -10.54
N THR A 28 10.49 0.05 -10.18
CA THR A 28 9.89 -1.24 -10.56
C THR A 28 9.76 -1.35 -12.07
N MET A 29 9.36 -0.27 -12.75
CA MET A 29 9.25 -0.22 -14.22
C MET A 29 10.60 -0.28 -14.94
N ALA A 30 11.64 0.30 -14.34
CA ALA A 30 12.99 0.34 -14.91
C ALA A 30 13.81 -0.95 -14.68
N ALA A 31 13.40 -1.81 -13.74
CA ALA A 31 14.16 -3.00 -13.36
C ALA A 31 13.74 -4.25 -14.16
N SER A 32 14.65 -4.78 -14.98
CA SER A 32 14.44 -6.04 -15.73
C SER A 32 14.52 -7.31 -14.85
N ARG A 33 14.91 -7.20 -13.58
CA ARG A 33 15.08 -8.31 -12.62
C ARG A 33 14.78 -7.88 -11.17
N GLY A 34 13.55 -7.44 -10.90
CA GLY A 34 13.16 -7.05 -9.54
C GLY A 34 12.94 -8.26 -8.60
N ARG A 35 13.46 -8.17 -7.37
CA ARG A 35 13.14 -9.14 -6.29
C ARG A 35 11.68 -9.00 -5.82
N TYR A 36 11.15 -7.79 -5.94
CA TYR A 36 9.78 -7.40 -5.61
C TYR A 36 9.31 -6.31 -6.58
N ALA A 37 8.00 -6.08 -6.62
CA ALA A 37 7.38 -4.97 -7.36
C ALA A 37 6.70 -4.02 -6.38
N ARG A 38 6.77 -2.72 -6.65
CA ARG A 38 6.13 -1.67 -5.85
C ARG A 38 4.99 -1.04 -6.66
N VAL A 39 3.81 -0.97 -6.04
CA VAL A 39 2.61 -0.39 -6.64
C VAL A 39 1.95 0.54 -5.62
N CYS A 40 1.66 1.76 -6.02
CA CYS A 40 0.86 2.69 -5.24
C CYS A 40 -0.61 2.26 -5.31
N VAL A 41 -1.20 1.96 -4.16
CA VAL A 41 -2.61 1.55 -4.03
C VAL A 41 -3.31 2.42 -3.00
N GLU A 42 -4.57 2.76 -3.25
CA GLU A 42 -5.45 3.29 -2.21
C GLU A 42 -6.11 2.14 -1.47
N VAL A 43 -6.04 2.20 -0.14
CA VAL A 43 -6.61 1.19 0.75
C VAL A 43 -7.49 1.83 1.80
N ASP A 44 -8.53 1.10 2.18
CA ASP A 44 -9.43 1.48 3.26
C ASP A 44 -8.88 1.00 4.60
N LEU A 45 -8.35 1.92 5.39
CA LEU A 45 -7.74 1.63 6.69
C LEU A 45 -8.76 1.22 7.77
N THR A 46 -10.06 1.34 7.51
CA THR A 46 -11.11 0.82 8.40
C THR A 46 -11.28 -0.69 8.29
N LYS A 47 -10.64 -1.31 7.27
CA LYS A 47 -10.67 -2.74 7.01
C LYS A 47 -9.30 -3.37 7.28
N PRO A 48 -9.25 -4.67 7.62
CA PRO A 48 -8.00 -5.40 7.68
C PRO A 48 -7.24 -5.31 6.37
N LEU A 49 -5.95 -5.01 6.45
CA LEU A 49 -5.07 -4.94 5.27
C LEU A 49 -4.75 -6.34 4.75
N VAL A 50 -4.58 -6.45 3.44
CA VAL A 50 -4.24 -7.69 2.76
C VAL A 50 -2.74 -7.95 2.94
N SER A 51 -2.37 -8.93 3.74
CA SER A 51 -0.96 -9.30 3.99
C SER A 51 -0.39 -10.29 2.97
N MET A 52 -1.24 -10.99 2.22
CA MET A 52 -0.83 -12.03 1.29
C MET A 52 -1.83 -12.16 0.13
N ILE A 53 -1.31 -12.40 -1.07
CA ILE A 53 -2.10 -12.70 -2.27
C ILE A 53 -1.61 -13.98 -2.93
N THR A 54 -2.49 -14.67 -3.66
CA THR A 54 -2.09 -15.81 -4.49
C THR A 54 -1.90 -15.37 -5.94
N LEU A 55 -0.69 -15.55 -6.48
CA LEU A 55 -0.34 -15.29 -7.88
C LEU A 55 0.12 -16.61 -8.52
N LEU A 56 -0.59 -17.06 -9.56
CA LEU A 56 -0.33 -18.33 -10.27
C LEU A 56 -0.09 -19.53 -9.32
N GLY A 57 -0.88 -19.63 -8.26
CA GLY A 57 -0.78 -20.72 -7.28
C GLY A 57 0.29 -20.53 -6.19
N PHE A 58 1.10 -19.47 -6.26
CA PHE A 58 2.10 -19.14 -5.24
C PHE A 58 1.61 -18.02 -4.33
N ALA A 59 1.83 -18.18 -3.02
CA ALA A 59 1.60 -17.13 -2.05
C ALA A 59 2.68 -16.04 -2.15
N GLN A 60 2.26 -14.80 -2.33
CA GLN A 60 3.11 -13.63 -2.37
C GLN A 60 2.76 -12.72 -1.21
N ALA A 61 3.74 -12.42 -0.36
CA ALA A 61 3.59 -11.46 0.73
C ALA A 61 3.39 -10.04 0.18
N VAL A 62 2.53 -9.27 0.85
CA VAL A 62 2.28 -7.86 0.60
C VAL A 62 2.83 -7.06 1.78
N GLU A 63 3.70 -6.10 1.49
CA GLU A 63 4.25 -5.19 2.48
C GLU A 63 3.76 -3.77 2.19
N TYR A 64 3.33 -3.07 3.23
CA TYR A 64 2.85 -1.70 3.13
C TYR A 64 3.87 -0.75 3.73
N GLU A 65 4.23 0.27 2.97
CA GLU A 65 5.20 1.27 3.41
C GLU A 65 4.53 2.42 4.14
N GLY A 66 5.23 2.97 5.13
CA GLY A 66 4.77 4.17 5.83
C GLY A 66 3.55 3.96 6.75
N LEU A 67 3.04 2.73 6.94
CA LEU A 67 1.90 2.48 7.85
C LEU A 67 2.14 3.01 9.27
N HIS A 68 3.38 2.92 9.77
CA HIS A 68 3.78 3.42 11.08
C HIS A 68 3.68 4.96 11.22
N GLN A 69 3.50 5.68 10.11
CA GLN A 69 3.35 7.14 10.06
C GLN A 69 1.87 7.56 10.01
N ILE A 70 0.96 6.58 9.96
CA ILE A 70 -0.48 6.81 9.96
C ILE A 70 -1.03 6.60 11.37
N CYS A 71 -1.77 7.58 11.85
CA CYS A 71 -2.56 7.49 13.06
C CYS A 71 -3.87 6.76 12.75
N PHE A 72 -4.01 5.50 13.19
CA PHE A 72 -5.24 4.71 12.95
C PHE A 72 -6.47 5.24 13.72
N ASP A 73 -6.25 5.99 14.80
CA ASP A 73 -7.34 6.62 15.57
C ASP A 73 -7.90 7.87 14.85
N CYS A 74 -7.06 8.59 14.10
CA CYS A 74 -7.39 9.91 13.55
C CYS A 74 -7.30 10.00 12.02
N GLY A 75 -6.83 8.96 11.33
CA GLY A 75 -6.72 8.88 9.88
C GLY A 75 -5.68 9.81 9.24
N LYS A 76 -4.80 10.43 10.02
CA LYS A 76 -3.83 11.43 9.55
C LYS A 76 -2.44 10.83 9.34
N TYR A 77 -1.78 11.21 8.25
CA TYR A 77 -0.40 10.85 7.92
C TYR A 77 0.60 11.90 8.44
N GLY A 78 1.76 11.45 8.94
CA GLY A 78 2.89 12.32 9.28
C GLY A 78 2.86 12.91 10.70
N GLN A 79 1.87 12.55 11.53
CA GLN A 79 1.91 12.89 12.95
C GLN A 79 2.82 11.91 13.68
N LYS A 80 4.04 12.35 14.00
CA LYS A 80 4.79 11.78 15.14
C LYS A 80 3.86 11.84 16.33
N LYS A 81 3.74 10.78 17.13
CA LYS A 81 2.95 10.75 18.37
C LYS A 81 3.38 11.91 19.28
N ILE A 82 2.82 13.09 19.08
CA ILE A 82 2.81 14.15 20.07
C ILE A 82 1.63 13.75 20.94
N SER A 83 1.96 13.28 22.13
CA SER A 83 1.07 13.07 23.26
C SER A 83 -0.22 13.87 23.14
N ALA A 84 -1.34 13.15 23.15
CA ALA A 84 -2.69 13.66 23.11
C ALA A 84 -2.84 15.09 23.66
N GLN A 85 -3.16 16.03 22.78
CA GLN A 85 -3.97 17.18 23.17
C GLN A 85 -5.16 17.26 22.22
N THR A 86 -6.24 16.66 22.69
CA THR A 86 -7.61 16.88 22.27
C THR A 86 -7.86 18.39 22.12
N GLN A 87 -7.98 18.88 20.90
CA GLN A 87 -8.83 20.03 20.64
C GLN A 87 -10.11 19.47 20.02
N LYS A 88 -11.10 19.24 20.89
CA LYS A 88 -12.49 19.27 20.48
C LYS A 88 -12.73 20.72 20.03
N GLU A 89 -12.88 20.95 18.74
CA GLU A 89 -13.51 22.17 18.28
C GLU A 89 -14.99 22.08 18.66
N ASN A 90 -15.36 22.90 19.65
CA ASN A 90 -16.75 23.14 20.04
C ASN A 90 -17.46 23.80 18.84
N PRO A 91 -18.66 23.33 18.44
CA PRO A 91 -19.51 24.13 17.56
C PRO A 91 -20.03 25.34 18.34
N LEU A 92 -19.86 26.54 17.79
CA LEU A 92 -20.72 27.69 18.09
C LEU A 92 -21.93 27.65 17.17
#